data_AF-A0A7S1VHG4-F1
#
_entry.id   AF-A0A7S1VHG4-F1
#
_cell.length_a   1.000
_cell.length_b   1.000
_cell.length_c   1.000
_cell.angle_alpha   90.00
_cell.angle_beta   90.00
_cell.angle_gamma   90.00
#
_symmetry.space_group_name_H-M   'P 1'
#
loop_
_entity.id
_entity.type
_entity.pdbx_description
1 polymer ?
#
loop_
_entity_poly.entity_id
_entity_poly.type
_entity_poly.pdbx_seq_one_letter_code
_entity_poly.pdbx_strand_id
1 'polypeptide(L)'
;TEQYDFIRVGADGVTEEISPFSSIPETFWWFLVTATTVGYGDTYPTSTGGKCVAVLAMLTGVLVIAFPVSVFSDLWSKELTVHDEDDDENSTDHELLSKKVVMKAEDLADLKGHMKAMSESQQRVQMILEKYGLNE
;
A
#
# COMPACT_ATOMS: atom_id res chain seq x y z
N THR A 1 37.14 5.74 -46.17
CA THR A 1 36.75 5.60 -44.76
C THR A 1 36.76 4.11 -44.48
N GLU A 2 37.86 3.62 -43.90
CA GLU A 2 38.01 2.20 -43.55
C GLU A 2 36.95 1.82 -42.52
N GLN A 3 36.01 1.00 -42.95
CA GLN A 3 35.00 0.39 -42.10
C GLN A 3 35.70 -0.81 -41.43
N TYR A 4 36.04 -0.67 -40.15
CA TYR A 4 36.61 -1.75 -39.35
C TYR A 4 35.52 -2.78 -39.05
N ASP A 5 35.31 -3.74 -39.94
CA ASP A 5 34.48 -4.91 -39.67
C ASP A 5 35.21 -5.81 -38.67
N PHE A 6 34.62 -5.99 -37.50
CA PHE A 6 35.14 -6.88 -36.46
C PHE A 6 34.85 -8.34 -36.85
N ILE A 7 35.72 -8.87 -37.69
CA ILE A 7 35.72 -10.28 -38.10
C ILE A 7 36.14 -11.14 -36.91
N ARG A 8 35.33 -12.13 -36.56
CA ARG A 8 35.64 -13.12 -35.53
C ARG A 8 35.43 -14.52 -36.06
N VAL A 9 36.25 -15.45 -35.55
CA VAL A 9 36.14 -16.86 -35.92
C VAL A 9 34.81 -17.40 -35.38
N GLY A 10 34.03 -17.96 -36.29
CA GLY A 10 32.71 -18.52 -36.06
C GLY A 10 32.73 -19.67 -35.07
N ALA A 11 31.57 -19.98 -34.52
CA ALA A 11 31.40 -21.08 -33.56
C ALA A 11 31.83 -22.46 -34.11
N ASP A 12 31.98 -22.60 -35.43
CA ASP A 12 32.46 -23.79 -36.14
C ASP A 12 33.99 -23.81 -36.36
N GLY A 13 34.70 -22.73 -36.01
CA GLY A 13 36.15 -22.61 -36.19
C GLY A 13 36.60 -22.41 -37.63
N VAL A 14 35.68 -22.34 -38.60
CA VAL A 14 35.96 -22.36 -40.04
C VAL A 14 35.40 -21.11 -40.76
N THR A 15 34.29 -20.55 -40.28
CA THR A 15 33.69 -19.35 -40.89
C THR A 15 34.18 -18.07 -40.21
N GLU A 16 34.49 -17.05 -41.00
CA GLU A 16 34.69 -15.68 -40.50
C GLU A 16 33.33 -14.99 -40.46
N GLU A 17 32.82 -14.70 -39.27
CA GLU A 17 31.53 -14.02 -39.08
C GLU A 17 31.75 -12.55 -38.68
N ILE A 18 31.04 -11.66 -39.37
CA ILE A 18 31.01 -10.23 -39.06
C ILE A 18 30.27 -10.08 -37.73
N SER A 19 30.87 -9.42 -36.74
CA SER A 19 30.20 -9.15 -35.48
C SER A 19 28.96 -8.27 -35.70
N PRO A 20 27.74 -8.70 -35.36
CA PRO A 20 26.55 -7.85 -35.45
C PRO A 20 26.53 -6.69 -34.43
N PHE A 21 27.58 -6.54 -33.61
CA PHE A 21 27.76 -5.40 -32.72
C PHE A 21 28.83 -4.47 -33.30
N SER A 22 28.47 -3.60 -34.25
CA SER A 22 29.44 -2.64 -34.83
C SER A 22 29.62 -1.40 -33.95
N SER A 23 28.57 -1.01 -33.22
CA SER A 23 28.51 0.25 -32.48
C SER A 23 27.78 0.13 -31.14
N ILE A 24 28.07 1.05 -30.21
CA ILE A 24 27.44 1.12 -28.88
C ILE A 24 25.91 1.30 -29.00
N PRO A 25 25.36 2.20 -29.85
CA PRO A 25 23.91 2.37 -29.97
C PRO A 25 23.20 1.13 -30.56
N GLU A 26 23.86 0.41 -31.46
CA GLU A 26 23.34 -0.82 -32.07
C GLU A 26 23.25 -1.96 -31.04
N THR A 27 24.27 -2.08 -30.18
CA THR A 27 24.24 -3.02 -29.06
C THR A 27 23.14 -2.67 -28.05
N PHE A 28 22.90 -1.37 -27.82
CA PHE A 28 21.82 -0.90 -26.96
C PHE A 28 20.44 -1.23 -27.53
N TRP A 29 20.25 -1.09 -28.84
CA TRP A 29 19.02 -1.53 -29.53
C TRP A 29 18.76 -3.02 -29.31
N TRP A 30 19.77 -3.87 -29.55
CA TRP A 30 19.66 -5.31 -29.28
C TRP A 30 19.27 -5.60 -27.82
N PHE A 31 19.91 -4.92 -26.87
CA PHE A 31 19.61 -5.09 -25.45
C PHE A 31 18.17 -4.71 -25.13
N LEU A 32 17.67 -3.59 -25.66
CA LEU A 32 16.28 -3.14 -25.46
C LEU A 32 15.27 -4.14 -26.04
N VAL A 33 15.49 -4.61 -27.26
CA VAL A 33 14.60 -5.58 -27.95
C VAL A 33 14.58 -6.92 -27.21
N THR A 34 15.73 -7.33 -26.66
CA THR A 34 15.85 -8.55 -25.86
C THR A 34 15.20 -8.40 -24.48
N ALA A 35 15.45 -7.29 -23.78
CA ALA A 35 14.90 -7.00 -22.45
C ALA A 35 13.37 -6.86 -22.47
N THR A 36 12.82 -6.35 -23.57
CA THR A 36 11.36 -6.25 -23.80
C THR A 36 10.74 -7.54 -24.36
N THR A 37 11.54 -8.60 -24.55
CA THR A 37 11.12 -9.90 -25.11
C THR A 37 10.56 -9.85 -26.54
N VAL A 38 10.74 -8.74 -27.27
CA VAL A 38 10.29 -8.59 -28.66
C VAL A 38 11.07 -9.51 -29.59
N GLY A 39 12.41 -9.53 -29.45
CA GLY A 39 13.27 -10.50 -30.12
C GLY A 39 13.14 -10.54 -31.65
N TYR A 40 13.29 -9.41 -32.34
CA TYR A 40 13.23 -9.36 -33.82
C TYR A 40 14.22 -10.32 -34.51
N GLY A 41 15.35 -10.62 -33.86
CA GLY A 41 16.37 -11.53 -34.37
C GLY A 41 17.27 -10.92 -35.45
N ASP A 42 17.22 -9.59 -35.62
CA ASP A 42 18.11 -8.82 -36.50
C ASP A 42 19.57 -8.88 -36.05
N THR A 43 19.78 -8.82 -34.74
CA THR A 43 21.09 -8.92 -34.09
C THR A 43 20.99 -9.93 -32.96
N TYR A 44 21.96 -10.83 -32.84
CA TYR A 44 22.04 -11.77 -31.73
C TYR A 44 23.48 -12.23 -31.47
N PRO A 45 23.83 -12.55 -30.22
CA PRO A 45 25.16 -13.04 -29.90
C PRO A 45 25.34 -14.48 -30.41
N THR A 46 26.28 -14.66 -31.34
CA THR A 46 26.65 -15.97 -31.87
C THR A 46 27.69 -16.70 -31.01
N SER A 47 28.51 -15.95 -30.25
CA SER A 47 29.57 -16.49 -29.40
C SER A 47 29.06 -17.14 -28.11
N THR A 48 29.78 -18.14 -27.59
CA THR A 48 29.42 -18.85 -26.35
C THR A 48 29.34 -17.92 -25.14
N GLY A 49 30.27 -16.98 -25.01
CA GLY A 49 30.24 -15.95 -23.95
C GLY A 49 29.08 -14.96 -24.13
N GLY A 50 28.81 -14.54 -25.37
CA GLY A 50 27.71 -13.63 -25.66
C GLY A 50 26.33 -14.23 -25.37
N LYS A 51 26.16 -15.54 -25.59
CA LYS A 51 24.94 -16.27 -25.21
C LYS A 51 24.68 -16.25 -23.70
N CYS A 52 25.73 -16.33 -22.86
CA CYS A 52 25.57 -16.19 -21.41
C CYS A 52 25.07 -14.79 -21.03
N VAL A 53 25.63 -13.75 -21.65
CA VAL A 53 25.19 -12.36 -21.45
C VAL A 53 23.75 -12.16 -21.93
N ALA A 54 23.35 -12.80 -23.03
CA ALA A 54 21.96 -12.76 -23.51
C ALA A 54 20.97 -13.31 -22.48
N VAL A 55 21.30 -14.43 -21.84
CA VAL A 55 20.45 -15.02 -20.78
C VAL A 55 20.32 -14.06 -19.61
N LEU A 56 21.42 -13.44 -19.17
CA LEU A 56 21.38 -12.43 -18.11
C LEU A 56 20.56 -11.20 -18.50
N ALA A 57 20.65 -10.75 -19.76
CA ALA A 57 19.86 -9.63 -20.27
C ALA A 57 18.36 -9.95 -20.26
N MET A 58 17.96 -11.17 -20.65
CA MET A 58 16.57 -11.62 -20.60
C MET A 58 16.02 -11.59 -19.16
N LEU A 59 16.76 -12.13 -18.18
CA LEU A 59 16.34 -12.11 -16.77
C LEU A 59 16.22 -10.68 -16.22
N THR A 60 17.19 -9.83 -16.57
CA THR A 60 17.20 -8.42 -16.16
C THR A 60 16.00 -7.67 -16.74
N GLY A 61 15.63 -7.93 -18.01
CA GLY A 61 14.47 -7.32 -18.64
C GLY A 61 13.16 -7.56 -17.88
N VAL A 62 12.95 -8.80 -17.42
CA VAL A 62 11.77 -9.16 -16.61
C VAL A 62 11.75 -8.41 -15.27
N LEU A 63 12.89 -8.33 -14.59
CA LEU A 63 13.00 -7.60 -13.31
C LEU A 63 12.75 -6.10 -13.48
N VAL A 64 13.26 -5.51 -14.56
CA VAL A 64 13.07 -4.08 -14.88
C VAL A 64 11.60 -3.76 -15.13
N ILE A 65 10.83 -4.65 -15.77
CA ILE A 65 9.40 -4.47 -15.99
C ILE A 65 8.59 -4.76 -14.72
N ALA A 66 9.02 -5.72 -13.90
CA ALA A 66 8.34 -6.08 -12.65
C ALA A 66 8.36 -4.94 -11.61
N PHE A 67 9.44 -4.16 -11.55
CA PHE A 67 9.59 -3.07 -10.58
C PHE A 67 8.51 -1.98 -10.71
N PRO A 68 8.29 -1.33 -11.86
CA PRO A 68 7.26 -0.30 -12.00
C PRO A 68 5.84 -0.87 -11.84
N VAL A 69 5.60 -2.12 -12.25
CA VAL A 69 4.31 -2.79 -12.05
C VAL A 69 4.01 -2.98 -10.56
N SER A 70 5.01 -3.38 -9.77
CA SER A 70 4.85 -3.56 -8.32
C SER A 70 4.54 -2.23 -7.63
N VAL A 71 5.31 -1.17 -7.93
CA VAL A 71 5.06 0.17 -7.39
C VAL A 71 3.66 0.67 -7.77
N PHE A 72 3.23 0.46 -9.01
CA PHE A 72 1.88 0.83 -9.44
C PHE A 72 0.79 0.06 -8.68
N SER A 73 0.98 -1.24 -8.44
CA SER A 73 0.07 -2.06 -7.64
C SER A 73 -0.06 -1.56 -6.20
N ASP A 74 1.05 -1.15 -5.58
CA ASP A 74 1.04 -0.64 -4.21
C ASP A 74 0.28 0.70 -4.12
N LEU A 75 0.48 1.57 -5.11
CA LEU A 75 -0.26 2.84 -5.20
C LEU A 75 -1.77 2.61 -5.32
N TRP A 76 -2.18 1.65 -6.16
CA TRP A 76 -3.60 1.31 -6.34
C TRP A 76 -4.19 0.64 -5.09
N SER A 77 -3.43 -0.26 -4.45
CA SER A 77 -3.88 -0.97 -3.26
C SER A 77 -4.12 -0.03 -2.09
N LYS A 78 -3.25 0.99 -1.93
CA LYS A 78 -3.40 2.01 -0.89
C LYS A 78 -4.72 2.80 -1.04
N GLU A 79 -5.10 3.14 -2.26
CA GLU A 79 -6.36 3.85 -2.52
C GLU A 79 -7.59 3.00 -2.14
N LEU A 80 -7.55 1.69 -2.43
CA LEU A 80 -8.63 0.78 -2.09
C LEU A 80 -8.74 0.54 -0.58
N THR A 81 -7.62 0.39 0.13
CA THR A 81 -7.63 0.18 1.59
C THR A 81 -8.08 1.40 2.38
N VAL A 82 -7.82 2.62 1.88
CA VAL A 82 -8.30 3.86 2.52
C VAL A 82 -9.83 3.86 2.58
N HIS A 83 -10.49 3.31 1.57
CA HIS A 83 -11.94 3.26 1.53
C HIS A 83 -12.56 2.25 2.51
N ASP A 84 -11.81 1.22 2.92
CA ASP A 84 -12.23 0.24 3.93
C ASP A 84 -11.94 0.74 5.37
N GLU A 85 -10.86 1.50 5.59
CA GLU A 85 -10.50 2.02 6.93
C GLU A 85 -11.44 3.13 7.44
N ASP A 86 -11.99 3.96 6.54
CA ASP A 86 -12.95 5.03 6.91
C ASP A 86 -14.28 4.46 7.47
N ASP A 87 -14.67 3.25 7.08
CA ASP A 87 -15.92 2.60 7.55
C ASP A 87 -15.74 1.94 8.95
N ASP A 88 -14.54 1.46 9.27
CA ASP A 88 -14.24 0.80 10.56
C ASP A 88 -13.94 1.81 11.70
N GLU A 89 -13.25 2.92 11.41
CA GLU A 89 -12.96 3.96 12.42
C GLU A 89 -14.24 4.68 12.88
N ASN A 90 -15.14 5.01 11.95
CA ASN A 90 -16.40 5.68 12.25
C ASN A 90 -17.38 4.82 13.08
N SER A 91 -17.36 3.48 12.89
CA SER A 91 -18.18 2.56 13.70
C SER A 91 -17.72 2.51 15.17
N THR A 92 -16.41 2.57 15.39
CA THR A 92 -15.81 2.51 16.72
C THR A 92 -16.12 3.77 17.55
N ASP A 93 -16.06 4.93 16.91
CA ASP A 93 -16.41 6.22 17.52
C ASP A 93 -17.90 6.31 17.87
N HIS A 94 -18.79 5.82 17.00
CA HIS A 94 -20.23 5.80 17.27
C HIS A 94 -20.58 4.89 18.46
N GLU A 95 -19.88 3.77 18.63
CA GLU A 95 -20.04 2.90 19.81
C GLU A 95 -19.54 3.58 21.09
N LEU A 96 -18.38 4.23 21.06
CA LEU A 96 -17.81 4.97 22.20
C LEU A 96 -18.70 6.14 22.64
N LEU A 97 -19.26 6.89 21.70
CA LEU A 97 -20.21 7.97 22.00
C LEU A 97 -21.51 7.43 22.58
N SER A 98 -22.05 6.33 22.05
CA SER A 98 -23.25 5.70 22.60
C SER A 98 -23.05 5.26 24.05
N LYS A 99 -21.90 4.62 24.37
CA LYS A 99 -21.55 4.23 25.74
C LYS A 99 -21.43 5.44 26.67
N LYS A 100 -20.78 6.52 26.24
CA LYS A 100 -20.69 7.77 27.03
C LYS A 100 -22.06 8.39 27.30
N VAL A 101 -22.95 8.40 26.32
CA VAL A 101 -24.31 8.94 26.46
C VAL A 101 -25.14 8.09 27.43
N VAL A 102 -25.09 6.76 27.31
CA VAL A 102 -25.81 5.84 28.20
C VAL A 102 -25.32 5.96 29.64
N MET A 103 -24.00 5.92 29.87
CA MET A 103 -23.41 6.08 31.21
C MET A 103 -23.80 7.43 31.83
N LYS A 104 -23.78 8.51 31.03
CA LYS A 104 -24.18 9.84 31.51
C LYS A 104 -25.66 9.91 31.89
N ALA A 105 -26.52 9.21 31.14
CA ALA A 105 -27.94 9.15 31.42
C ALA A 105 -28.23 8.38 32.72
N GLU A 106 -27.52 7.28 32.98
CA GLU A 106 -27.62 6.51 34.22
C GLU A 106 -27.20 7.34 35.44
N ASP A 107 -26.05 8.02 35.37
CA ASP A 107 -25.59 8.95 36.42
C ASP A 107 -26.62 10.07 36.69
N LEU A 108 -27.23 10.61 35.63
CA LEU A 108 -28.25 11.66 35.75
C LEU A 108 -29.55 11.14 36.37
N ALA A 109 -29.92 9.89 36.11
CA ALA A 109 -31.10 9.27 36.70
C ALA A 109 -30.92 9.04 38.20
N ASP A 110 -29.75 8.55 38.62
CA ASP A 110 -29.43 8.32 40.03
C ASP A 110 -29.37 9.65 40.81
N LEU A 111 -28.74 10.68 40.25
CA LEU A 111 -28.68 12.01 40.85
C LEU A 111 -30.08 12.65 41.02
N LYS A 112 -30.97 12.46 40.05
CA LYS A 112 -32.37 12.91 40.17
C LYS A 112 -33.14 12.13 41.23
N GLY A 113 -32.88 10.83 41.36
CA GLY A 113 -33.40 10.01 42.45
C GLY A 113 -33.02 10.56 43.82
N HIS A 114 -31.74 10.90 44.01
CA HIS A 114 -31.25 11.50 45.24
C HIS A 114 -31.87 12.87 45.54
N MET A 115 -32.04 13.74 44.55
CA MET A 115 -32.72 15.03 44.75
C MET A 115 -34.18 14.87 45.14
N LYS A 116 -34.89 13.90 44.56
CA LYS A 116 -36.28 13.64 44.92
C LYS A 116 -36.41 13.15 46.36
N ALA A 117 -35.58 12.17 46.75
CA ALA A 117 -35.53 11.68 48.12
C ALA A 117 -35.17 12.79 49.12
N MET A 118 -34.23 13.66 48.75
CA MET A 118 -33.83 14.81 49.57
C MET A 118 -34.99 15.80 49.75
N SER A 119 -35.70 16.16 48.68
CA SER A 119 -36.88 17.03 48.75
C SER A 119 -38.00 16.45 49.62
N GLU A 120 -38.30 15.15 49.46
CA GLU A 120 -39.30 14.46 50.28
C GLU A 120 -38.92 14.43 51.76
N SER A 121 -37.63 14.24 52.07
CA SER A 121 -37.14 14.28 53.46
C SER A 121 -37.29 15.68 54.07
N GLN A 122 -36.99 16.75 53.31
CA GLN A 122 -37.15 18.13 53.77
C GLN A 122 -38.61 18.47 54.08
N GLN A 123 -39.54 18.06 53.20
CA GLN A 123 -40.98 18.27 53.43
C GLN A 123 -41.50 17.49 54.65
N ARG A 124 -41.04 16.25 54.85
CA ARG A 124 -41.40 15.45 56.02
C ARG A 124 -40.90 16.08 57.32
N VAL A 125 -39.68 16.62 57.32
CA VAL A 125 -39.13 17.32 58.50
C VAL A 125 -39.92 18.59 58.79
N GLN A 126 -40.22 19.42 57.78
CA GLN A 126 -41.04 20.63 57.94
C GLN A 126 -42.43 20.31 58.50
N MET A 127 -43.07 19.25 57.98
CA MET A 127 -44.37 18.80 58.48
C MET A 127 -44.33 18.34 59.95
N ILE A 128 -43.27 17.63 60.35
CA ILE A 128 -43.12 17.20 61.76
C ILE A 128 -42.90 18.43 62.66
N LEU A 129 -42.04 19.37 62.26
CA LEU A 129 -41.79 20.59 63.03
C LEU A 129 -43.06 21.44 63.21
N GLU A 130 -43.86 21.57 62.15
CA GLU A 130 -45.17 22.25 62.20
C GLU A 130 -46.16 21.53 63.13
N LYS A 131 -46.24 20.19 63.06
CA LYS A 131 -47.16 19.38 63.88
C LYS A 131 -46.88 19.48 65.39
N TYR A 132 -45.63 19.65 65.80
CA TYR A 132 -45.24 19.74 67.22
C TYR A 132 -45.17 21.18 67.75
N GLY A 133 -45.56 22.18 66.95
CA GLY A 133 -45.60 23.59 67.38
C GLY A 133 -44.24 24.17 67.75
N LEU A 134 -43.16 23.61 67.21
CA LEU A 134 -41.76 23.99 67.48
C LEU A 134 -41.23 25.07 66.51
N ASN A 135 -42.09 25.64 65.68
CA ASN A 135 -41.79 26.83 64.88
C ASN A 135 -42.21 28.07 65.69
N GLU A 136 -41.31 28.53 66.56
CA GLU A 136 -41.37 29.85 67.21
C GLU A 136 -41.02 30.96 66.22
#